data_AF-A0A3B8NR56-F1
#
_entry.id   AF-A0A3B8NR56-F1
#
_cell.length_a   1.000
_cell.length_b   1.000
_cell.length_c   1.000
_cell.angle_alpha   90.00
_cell.angle_beta   90.00
_cell.angle_gamma   90.00
#
_symmetry.space_group_name_H-M   'P 1'
#
loop_
_entity.id
_entity.type
_entity.pdbx_description
1 polymer ?
#
loop_
_entity_poly.entity_id
_entity_poly.type
_entity_poly.pdbx_seq_one_letter_code
_entity_poly.pdbx_strand_id
1 'polypeptide(L)'
;MTIRLSEFEIPPVQDLLLVGKKAPIGPEAVRQMVDAVSPQHYEIIRLDHEIFEALVIKKSLLKILPKEKLLPIVLEECERVATKDSVLKAQVSIVIHVNRSVDL
;
A
#
# COMPACT_ATOMS: atom_id res chain seq x y z
N MET A 1 -30.38 -4.86 -18.81
CA MET A 1 -29.80 -4.81 -17.45
C MET A 1 -28.83 -5.97 -17.33
N THR A 2 -27.54 -5.69 -17.13
CA THR A 2 -26.51 -6.72 -17.07
C THR A 2 -25.93 -6.71 -15.66
N ILE A 3 -26.13 -7.79 -14.92
CA ILE A 3 -25.53 -7.98 -13.60
C ILE A 3 -24.31 -8.88 -13.80
N ARG A 4 -23.13 -8.42 -13.39
CA ARG A 4 -21.89 -9.18 -13.44
C ARG A 4 -21.45 -9.44 -11.99
N LEU A 5 -21.33 -10.72 -11.65
CA LEU A 5 -20.94 -11.19 -10.33
C LEU A 5 -19.47 -11.61 -10.38
N SER A 6 -18.69 -11.23 -9.38
CA SER A 6 -17.31 -11.68 -9.15
C SER A 6 -17.12 -11.99 -7.67
N GLU A 7 -16.21 -12.89 -7.35
CA GLU A 7 -15.85 -13.18 -5.96
C GLU A 7 -15.26 -11.94 -5.27
N PHE A 8 -15.55 -11.80 -3.98
CA PHE A 8 -15.10 -10.67 -3.18
C PHE A 8 -13.69 -10.96 -2.61
N GLU A 9 -12.69 -10.20 -3.03
CA GLU A 9 -11.31 -10.35 -2.57
C GLU A 9 -11.08 -9.67 -1.22
N ILE A 10 -10.61 -10.45 -0.24
CA ILE A 10 -10.38 -10.02 1.14
C ILE A 10 -8.89 -10.18 1.47
N PRO A 11 -8.16 -9.13 1.89
CA PRO A 11 -8.54 -7.71 1.95
C PRO A 11 -8.43 -7.01 0.58
N PRO A 12 -9.28 -6.02 0.28
CA PRO A 12 -9.29 -5.32 -1.01
C PRO A 12 -8.01 -4.50 -1.29
N VAL A 13 -7.18 -4.25 -0.27
CA VAL A 13 -5.93 -3.46 -0.36
C VAL A 13 -4.77 -4.24 -1.00
N GLN A 14 -4.69 -5.56 -0.76
CA GLN A 14 -3.60 -6.46 -1.15
C GLN A 14 -2.21 -6.12 -0.55
N ASP A 15 -1.60 -4.99 -0.94
CA ASP A 15 -0.22 -4.62 -0.57
C ASP A 15 -0.12 -3.22 0.06
N LEU A 16 -0.61 -2.20 -0.65
CA LEU A 16 -0.49 -0.79 -0.28
C LEU A 16 -1.79 -0.03 -0.56
N LEU A 17 -2.15 0.90 0.32
CA LEU A 17 -3.19 1.90 0.09
C LEU A 17 -2.70 3.30 0.49
N LEU A 18 -2.66 4.22 -0.46
CA LEU A 18 -2.37 5.63 -0.22
C LEU A 18 -3.68 6.40 -0.03
N VAL A 19 -3.74 7.21 1.02
CA VAL A 19 -4.90 8.02 1.37
C VAL A 19 -4.53 9.49 1.20
N GLY A 20 -5.19 10.17 0.27
CA GLY A 20 -5.06 11.61 0.05
C GLY A 20 -5.58 12.44 1.23
N LYS A 21 -5.04 13.65 1.42
CA LYS A 21 -5.43 14.59 2.50
C LYS A 21 -6.90 15.04 2.50
N LYS A 22 -7.59 14.89 1.37
CA LYS A 22 -9.00 15.22 1.15
C LYS A 22 -9.78 14.00 0.66
N ALA A 23 -9.25 12.80 0.86
CA ALA A 23 -9.89 11.58 0.45
C ALA A 23 -11.27 11.41 1.12
N PRO A 24 -12.22 10.70 0.47
CA PRO A 24 -13.54 10.43 1.04
C PRO A 24 -13.50 9.54 2.29
N ILE A 25 -12.38 8.85 2.53
CA ILE A 25 -12.14 8.02 3.71
C ILE A 25 -10.79 8.38 4.32
N GLY A 26 -10.78 8.67 5.62
CA GLY A 26 -9.56 9.02 6.35
C GLY A 26 -8.74 7.80 6.79
N PRO A 27 -7.48 8.00 7.24
CA PRO A 27 -6.58 6.92 7.61
C PRO A 27 -7.12 5.98 8.70
N GLU A 28 -7.86 6.53 9.68
CA GLU A 28 -8.40 5.72 10.78
C GLU A 28 -9.56 4.81 10.34
N ALA A 29 -10.39 5.26 9.40
CA ALA A 29 -11.45 4.43 8.85
C ALA A 29 -10.86 3.30 7.99
N VAL A 30 -9.81 3.58 7.22
CA VAL A 30 -9.04 2.55 6.50
C VAL A 30 -8.43 1.55 7.49
N ARG A 31 -7.87 2.01 8.62
CA ARG A 31 -7.34 1.15 9.70
C ARG A 31 -8.37 0.13 10.14
N GLN A 32 -9.55 0.62 10.53
CA GLN A 32 -10.62 -0.23 11.03
C GLN A 32 -11.03 -1.27 10.00
N MET A 33 -11.11 -0.88 8.73
CA MET A 33 -11.42 -1.80 7.63
C MET A 33 -10.36 -2.89 7.48
N VAL A 34 -9.07 -2.54 7.42
CA VAL A 34 -8.00 -3.53 7.22
C VAL A 34 -7.79 -4.42 8.45
N ASP A 35 -7.93 -3.86 9.66
CA ASP A 35 -7.80 -4.63 10.90
C ASP A 35 -9.00 -5.56 11.13
N ALA A 36 -10.21 -5.18 10.74
CA ALA A 36 -11.38 -6.06 10.81
C ALA A 36 -11.23 -7.30 9.92
N VAL A 37 -10.49 -7.15 8.83
CA VAL A 37 -10.32 -8.18 7.81
C VAL A 37 -9.05 -9.01 8.03
N SER A 38 -7.95 -8.37 8.41
CA SER A 38 -6.64 -9.01 8.61
C SER A 38 -5.93 -8.34 9.78
N PRO A 39 -6.34 -8.66 11.01
CA PRO A 39 -5.87 -7.98 12.22
C PRO A 39 -4.36 -7.97 12.29
N GLN A 40 -3.76 -6.79 12.50
CA GLN A 40 -2.30 -6.63 12.67
C GLN A 40 -1.45 -6.95 11.43
N HIS A 41 -2.02 -7.26 10.26
CA HIS A 41 -1.25 -7.52 9.04
C HIS A 41 -0.76 -6.23 8.35
N TYR A 42 -1.37 -5.09 8.68
CA TYR A 42 -1.07 -3.79 8.09
C TYR A 42 -0.49 -2.83 9.12
N GLU A 43 0.32 -1.91 8.62
CA GLU A 43 0.85 -0.77 9.33
C GLU A 43 0.35 0.51 8.66
N ILE A 44 0.05 1.54 9.46
CA ILE A 44 -0.37 2.84 8.97
C ILE A 44 0.71 3.84 9.29
N ILE A 45 1.23 4.43 8.22
CA ILE A 45 2.29 5.42 8.26
C ILE A 45 1.65 6.77 7.93
N ARG A 46 1.65 7.68 8.90
CA ARG A 46 1.28 9.08 8.67
C ARG A 46 2.39 9.74 7.86
N LEU A 47 1.99 10.49 6.83
CA LEU A 47 2.91 11.10 5.88
C LEU A 47 2.93 12.61 6.04
N ASP A 48 4.12 13.18 6.02
CA ASP A 48 4.29 14.61 5.73
C ASP A 48 4.52 14.78 4.22
N HIS A 49 3.43 14.75 3.46
CA HIS A 49 3.44 14.80 2.00
C HIS A 49 2.44 15.83 1.50
N GLU A 50 2.67 16.47 0.35
CA GLU A 50 1.73 17.49 -0.13
C GLU A 50 0.34 16.90 -0.45
N ILE A 51 0.32 15.72 -1.08
CA ILE A 51 -0.90 15.06 -1.56
C ILE A 51 -1.50 14.09 -0.52
N PHE A 52 -0.67 13.24 0.07
CA PHE A 52 -1.12 12.11 0.89
C PHE A 52 -1.07 12.43 2.39
N GLU A 53 -2.05 11.91 3.14
CA GLU A 53 -2.10 11.96 4.60
C GLU A 53 -1.50 10.70 5.24
N ALA A 54 -1.73 9.54 4.61
CA ALA A 54 -1.24 8.28 5.12
C ALA A 54 -0.99 7.24 4.03
N LEU A 55 -0.08 6.32 4.33
CA LEU A 55 0.13 5.06 3.61
C LEU A 55 -0.24 3.91 4.55
N VAL A 56 -1.11 3.03 4.08
CA VAL A 56 -1.35 1.73 4.69
C VAL A 56 -0.53 0.70 3.93
N ILE A 57 0.31 -0.05 4.64
CA ILE A 57 1.24 -1.01 4.04
C ILE A 57 1.17 -2.36 4.74
N LYS A 58 1.22 -3.43 3.96
CA LYS A 58 1.32 -4.79 4.50
C LYS A 58 2.68 -5.00 5.16
N LYS A 59 2.67 -5.39 6.45
CA LYS A 59 3.90 -5.58 7.24
C LYS A 59 4.86 -6.60 6.65
N SER A 60 4.38 -7.58 5.88
CA SER A 60 5.25 -8.56 5.21
C SER A 60 6.20 -7.92 4.20
N LEU A 61 5.80 -6.82 3.53
CA LEU A 61 6.67 -6.09 2.61
C LEU A 61 7.82 -5.43 3.36
N LEU A 62 7.54 -4.88 4.54
CA LEU A 62 8.55 -4.24 5.40
C LEU A 62 9.60 -5.22 5.94
N LYS A 63 9.29 -6.52 5.97
CA LYS A 63 10.26 -7.57 6.32
C LYS A 63 11.27 -7.86 5.19
N ILE A 64 10.89 -7.58 3.94
CA ILE A 64 11.72 -7.83 2.75
C ILE A 64 12.52 -6.58 2.39
N LEU A 65 11.85 -5.42 2.37
CA LEU A 65 12.45 -4.14 2.04
C LEU A 65 12.10 -3.11 3.13
N PRO A 66 13.09 -2.48 3.79
CA PRO A 66 12.84 -1.48 4.82
C PRO A 66 12.00 -0.32 4.31
N LYS A 67 11.18 0.24 5.20
CA LYS A 67 10.26 1.34 4.89
C LYS A 67 10.97 2.54 4.27
N GLU A 68 12.17 2.85 4.73
CA GLU A 68 12.96 4.01 4.29
C GLU A 68 13.37 3.91 2.82
N LYS A 69 13.46 2.69 2.29
CA LYS A 69 13.76 2.44 0.87
C LYS A 69 12.50 2.35 0.03
N LEU A 70 11.42 1.77 0.57
CA LEU A 70 10.19 1.55 -0.17
C LEU A 70 9.34 2.82 -0.30
N LEU A 71 9.21 3.61 0.78
CA LEU A 71 8.37 4.81 0.83
C LEU A 71 8.70 5.82 -0.29
N PRO A 72 9.97 6.23 -0.50
CA PRO A 72 10.30 7.21 -1.54
C PRO A 72 9.88 6.75 -2.93
N ILE A 73 10.13 5.48 -3.27
CA ILE A 73 9.79 4.90 -4.58
C ILE A 73 8.27 4.91 -4.80
N VAL A 74 7.51 4.49 -3.79
CA VAL A 74 6.04 4.45 -3.88
C VAL A 74 5.46 5.86 -4.00
N LEU A 75 5.96 6.81 -3.21
CA LEU A 75 5.45 8.18 -3.22
C LEU A 75 5.74 8.90 -4.53
N GLU A 76 6.97 8.78 -5.05
CA GLU A 76 7.39 9.41 -6.32
C GLU A 76 6.51 8.97 -7.49
N GLU A 77 6.16 7.69 -7.58
CA GLU A 77 5.32 7.20 -8.68
C GLU A 77 3.84 7.50 -8.45
N CYS A 78 3.35 7.41 -7.22
CA CYS A 78 1.95 7.65 -6.92
C CYS A 78 1.58 9.14 -7.01
N GLU A 79 2.46 10.06 -6.62
CA GLU A 79 2.14 11.50 -6.65
C GLU A 79 1.90 12.02 -8.07
N ARG A 80 2.51 11.41 -9.08
CA ARG A 80 2.35 11.78 -10.50
C ARG A 80 0.94 11.56 -11.04
N VAL A 81 0.18 10.67 -10.42
CA VAL A 81 -1.17 10.28 -10.85
C VAL A 81 -2.25 10.60 -9.82
N ALA A 82 -1.84 11.02 -8.61
CA ALA A 82 -2.75 11.25 -7.50
C ALA A 82 -3.18 12.71 -7.38
N THR A 83 -4.35 12.88 -6.79
CA THR A 83 -4.87 14.16 -6.31
C THR A 83 -5.12 14.10 -4.80
N LYS A 84 -5.34 15.26 -4.17
CA LYS A 84 -5.57 15.33 -2.71
C LYS A 84 -6.80 14.52 -2.27
N ASP A 85 -7.78 14.31 -3.13
CA ASP A 85 -9.00 13.53 -2.91
C ASP A 85 -8.87 12.04 -3.28
N SER A 86 -7.72 11.60 -3.77
CA SER A 86 -7.50 10.22 -4.21
C SER A 86 -7.38 9.22 -3.06
N VAL A 87 -7.87 8.00 -3.29
CA VAL A 87 -7.53 6.79 -2.52
C VAL A 87 -6.95 5.79 -3.50
N LEU A 88 -5.64 5.57 -3.45
CA LEU A 88 -4.94 4.76 -4.45
C LEU A 88 -4.52 3.43 -3.85
N LYS A 89 -4.99 2.35 -4.47
CA LYS A 89 -4.43 1.01 -4.25
C LYS A 89 -3.20 0.84 -5.12
N ALA A 90 -2.11 0.38 -4.54
CA ALA A 90 -0.89 0.03 -5.25
C ALA A 90 -0.46 -1.39 -4.89
N GLN A 91 0.15 -2.07 -5.86
CA GLN A 91 0.71 -3.41 -5.71
C GLN A 91 2.21 -3.33 -5.98
N VAL A 92 3.03 -4.02 -5.18
CA VAL A 92 4.48 -4.03 -5.36
C VAL A 92 4.97 -5.46 -5.53
N SER A 93 5.59 -5.74 -6.67
CA SER A 93 6.23 -7.02 -6.95
C SER A 93 7.72 -6.92 -6.66
N ILE A 94 8.21 -7.75 -5.73
CA ILE A 94 9.62 -7.81 -5.34
C ILE A 94 10.19 -9.16 -5.78
N VAL A 95 11.25 -9.14 -6.60
CA VAL A 95 11.98 -10.34 -7.04
C VAL A 95 13.42 -10.28 -6.53
N ILE A 96 13.86 -11.31 -5.81
CA ILE A 96 15.22 -11.40 -5.26
C ILE A 96 16.04 -12.35 -6.13
N HIS A 97 17.13 -11.84 -6.70
CA HIS A 97 18.10 -12.64 -7.44
C HIS A 97 19.35 -12.86 -6.61
N VAL A 98 19.73 -14.13 -6.40
CA VAL A 98 20.95 -14.52 -5.69
C VAL A 98 21.92 -15.14 -6.69
N ASN A 99 23.07 -14.50 -6.89
CA ASN A 99 24.17 -15.04 -7.70
C ASN A 99 25.37 -15.33 -6.80
N ARG A 100 25.87 -16.57 -6.81
CA ARG A 100 27.07 -16.96 -6.05
C ARG A 100 28.10 -17.52 -7.02
N SER A 101 29.24 -16.84 -7.14
CA SER A 101 30.43 -17.39 -7.78
C SER A 101 31.16 -18.29 -6.77
N VAL A 102 31.63 -19.44 -7.25
CA VAL A 102 32.51 -20.34 -6.48
C VAL A 102 33.81 -20.43 -7.27
N ASP A 103 34.88 -19.86 -6.71
CA ASP A 103 36.23 -20.09 -7.23
C ASP A 103 36.73 -21.46 -6.72
N LEU A 104 37.34 -22.24 -7.60
CA LEU A 104 37.88 -23.59 -7.36
C LEU A 104 39.27 -23.54 -6.71
#